data_AF-A0A286TZJ7-F1
#
_entry.id   AF-A0A286TZJ7-F1
#
_cell.length_a   1.000
_cell.length_b   1.000
_cell.length_c   1.000
_cell.angle_alpha   90.00
_cell.angle_beta   90.00
_cell.angle_gamma   90.00
#
_symmetry.space_group_name_H-M   'P 1'
#
loop_
_entity.id
_entity.type
_entity.pdbx_description
1 polymer ?
#
loop_
_entity_poly.entity_id
_entity_poly.type
_entity_poly.pdbx_seq_one_letter_code
_entity_poly.pdbx_strand_id
1 'polypeptide(L)'
;MSWRTEWKAISDRIDSILEAGSFYAQFGNSSDGGSAAHKGLIPTAKEIRTSTEDFNNKYTQLLPVSATSYLDKFISDAPEFFENSNVKSPYLMARVTLTLLSVFRADFTYKITDISELARRLSEHAFSHLQRSIVADPTIKSKWQDAFKNGETTCGKLGAAHLLQHGIWAFKVKEAGETPSKIVNQLKKDKK
;
A
#
# COMPACT_ATOMS: atom_id res chain seq x y z
N MET A 1 -16.73 14.23 -1.31
CA MET A 1 -16.03 13.03 -0.77
C MET A 1 -14.56 13.12 -1.15
N SER A 2 -13.66 12.61 -0.29
CA SER A 2 -12.23 12.51 -0.64
C SER A 2 -12.00 11.33 -1.59
N TRP A 3 -10.96 11.41 -2.44
CA TRP A 3 -10.59 10.30 -3.32
C TRP A 3 -10.32 9.00 -2.53
N ARG A 4 -9.79 9.09 -1.31
CA ARG A 4 -9.54 7.93 -0.44
C ARG A 4 -10.83 7.24 -0.02
N THR A 5 -11.87 8.02 0.28
CA THR A 5 -13.20 7.50 0.66
C THR A 5 -13.86 6.80 -0.53
N GLU A 6 -13.77 7.39 -1.72
CA GLU A 6 -14.37 6.85 -2.93
C GLU A 6 -13.66 5.58 -3.41
N TRP A 7 -12.32 5.58 -3.40
CA TRP A 7 -11.55 4.35 -3.64
C TRP A 7 -11.90 3.25 -2.65
N LYS A 8 -12.02 3.58 -1.35
CA LYS A 8 -12.42 2.59 -0.34
C LYS A 8 -13.77 1.94 -0.69
N ALA A 9 -14.76 2.72 -1.11
CA ALA A 9 -16.05 2.19 -1.52
C ALA A 9 -15.94 1.24 -2.74
N ILE A 10 -15.13 1.59 -3.74
CA ILE A 10 -14.88 0.73 -4.92
C ILE A 10 -14.17 -0.56 -4.50
N SER A 11 -13.12 -0.45 -3.67
CA SER A 11 -12.36 -1.57 -3.13
C SER A 11 -13.25 -2.53 -2.34
N ASP A 12 -14.10 -2.01 -1.44
CA ASP A 12 -15.01 -2.83 -0.63
C ASP A 12 -16.05 -3.56 -1.51
N ARG A 13 -16.48 -2.93 -2.61
CA ARG A 13 -17.36 -3.55 -3.61
C ARG A 13 -16.67 -4.67 -4.39
N ILE A 14 -15.37 -4.50 -4.71
CA ILE A 14 -14.55 -5.57 -5.28
C ILE A 14 -14.42 -6.74 -4.30
N ASP A 15 -14.15 -6.50 -3.02
CA ASP A 15 -14.08 -7.58 -2.03
C ASP A 15 -15.40 -8.34 -1.94
N SER A 16 -16.53 -7.62 -1.89
CA SER A 16 -17.86 -8.20 -1.81
C SER A 16 -18.18 -9.13 -2.99
N ILE A 17 -17.77 -8.75 -4.22
CA ILE A 17 -17.99 -9.60 -5.40
C ILE A 17 -17.03 -10.80 -5.46
N LEU A 18 -15.82 -10.67 -4.90
CA LEU A 18 -14.89 -11.80 -4.75
C LEU A 18 -15.41 -12.83 -3.75
N GLU A 19 -16.03 -12.39 -2.66
CA GLU A 19 -16.71 -13.26 -1.70
C GLU A 19 -17.90 -13.98 -2.35
N ALA A 20 -18.74 -13.25 -3.10
CA ALA A 20 -19.83 -13.84 -3.86
C ALA A 20 -19.34 -14.84 -4.92
N GLY A 21 -18.22 -14.54 -5.57
CA GLY A 21 -17.55 -15.44 -6.52
C GLY A 21 -16.99 -16.70 -5.86
N SER A 22 -16.44 -16.58 -4.64
CA SER A 22 -15.96 -17.71 -3.86
C SER A 22 -17.10 -18.61 -3.40
N PHE A 23 -18.22 -18.02 -2.96
CA PHE A 23 -19.45 -18.74 -2.67
C PHE A 23 -19.96 -19.47 -3.92
N TYR A 24 -20.04 -18.76 -5.04
CA TYR A 24 -20.43 -19.33 -6.32
C TYR A 24 -19.53 -20.51 -6.75
N ALA A 25 -18.22 -20.42 -6.58
CA ALA A 25 -17.30 -21.51 -6.92
C ALA A 25 -17.45 -22.73 -6.01
N GLN A 26 -17.83 -22.54 -4.74
CA GLN A 26 -18.06 -23.64 -3.79
C GLN A 26 -19.36 -24.41 -4.07
N PHE A 27 -20.40 -23.74 -4.56
CA PHE A 27 -21.73 -24.32 -4.77
C PHE A 27 -22.12 -24.48 -6.26
N GLY A 28 -21.27 -24.05 -7.19
CA GLY A 28 -21.57 -23.87 -8.61
C GLY A 28 -21.54 -25.12 -9.51
N ASN A 29 -21.51 -26.34 -8.94
CA ASN A 29 -21.54 -27.59 -9.71
C ASN A 29 -22.96 -27.99 -10.19
N SER A 30 -23.97 -27.14 -10.04
CA SER A 30 -25.31 -27.37 -10.57
C SER A 30 -25.42 -26.91 -12.03
N SER A 31 -26.30 -27.57 -12.80
CA SER A 31 -26.62 -27.23 -14.20
C SER A 31 -27.06 -25.78 -14.43
N ASP A 32 -27.41 -25.06 -13.36
CA ASP A 32 -27.87 -23.66 -13.36
C ASP A 32 -26.77 -22.64 -13.02
N GLY A 33 -25.54 -23.09 -12.75
CA GLY A 33 -24.43 -22.22 -12.37
C GLY A 33 -24.16 -21.10 -13.38
N GLY A 34 -24.35 -21.34 -14.68
CA GLY A 34 -24.14 -20.30 -15.70
C GLY A 34 -25.07 -19.09 -15.59
N SER A 35 -26.29 -19.28 -15.06
CA SER A 35 -27.31 -18.22 -14.93
C SER A 35 -26.94 -17.20 -13.84
N ALA A 36 -26.43 -17.67 -12.70
CA ALA A 36 -26.04 -16.80 -11.58
C ALA A 36 -24.84 -15.91 -11.92
N ALA A 37 -23.85 -16.44 -12.64
CA ALA A 37 -22.71 -15.66 -13.13
C ALA A 37 -23.14 -14.57 -14.11
N HIS A 38 -24.04 -14.90 -15.04
CA HIS A 38 -24.49 -13.97 -16.08
C HIS A 38 -25.44 -12.88 -15.57
N LYS A 39 -26.28 -13.19 -14.57
CA LYS A 39 -27.24 -12.24 -14.00
C LYS A 39 -26.71 -11.44 -12.82
N GLY A 40 -25.70 -11.94 -12.11
CA GLY A 40 -25.14 -11.31 -10.92
C GLY A 40 -23.71 -10.83 -11.11
N LEU A 41 -22.76 -11.78 -11.13
CA LEU A 41 -21.33 -11.47 -11.07
C LEU A 41 -20.85 -10.59 -12.24
N ILE A 42 -21.21 -10.93 -13.48
CA ILE A 42 -20.74 -10.19 -14.66
C ILE A 42 -21.30 -8.75 -14.68
N PRO A 43 -22.63 -8.51 -14.51
CA PRO A 43 -23.17 -7.16 -14.43
C PRO A 43 -22.55 -6.32 -13.30
N THR A 44 -22.43 -6.86 -12.09
CA THR A 44 -21.82 -6.11 -10.96
C THR A 44 -20.36 -5.78 -11.24
N ALA A 45 -19.62 -6.67 -11.89
CA ALA A 45 -18.24 -6.41 -12.28
C ALA A 45 -18.14 -5.27 -13.33
N LYS A 46 -19.10 -5.17 -14.25
CA LYS A 46 -19.20 -4.04 -15.19
C LYS A 46 -19.52 -2.72 -14.49
N GLU A 47 -20.39 -2.73 -13.48
CA GLU A 47 -20.69 -1.53 -12.69
C GLU A 47 -19.46 -1.05 -11.89
N ILE A 48 -18.64 -1.98 -11.38
CA ILE A 48 -17.36 -1.66 -10.74
C ILE A 48 -16.41 -0.98 -11.74
N ARG A 49 -16.34 -1.50 -12.98
CA ARG A 49 -15.55 -0.88 -14.05
C ARG A 49 -16.00 0.56 -14.31
N THR A 50 -17.29 0.79 -14.53
CA THR A 50 -17.82 2.16 -14.72
C THR A 50 -17.49 3.07 -13.54
N SER A 51 -17.66 2.56 -12.31
CA SER A 51 -17.29 3.32 -11.09
C SER A 51 -15.80 3.67 -11.04
N THR A 52 -14.94 2.79 -11.57
CA THR A 52 -13.49 2.96 -11.65
C THR A 52 -13.10 3.99 -12.73
N GLU A 53 -13.82 4.01 -13.86
CA GLU A 53 -13.67 5.01 -14.92
C GLU A 53 -14.07 6.41 -14.41
N ASP A 54 -15.21 6.52 -13.74
CA ASP A 54 -15.68 7.76 -13.12
C ASP A 54 -14.69 8.28 -12.06
N PHE A 55 -14.16 7.37 -11.25
CA PHE A 55 -13.13 7.67 -10.26
C PHE A 55 -11.86 8.23 -10.91
N ASN A 56 -11.39 7.62 -12.01
CA ASN A 56 -10.23 8.12 -12.74
C ASN A 56 -10.49 9.54 -13.22
N ASN A 57 -11.55 9.76 -13.99
CA ASN A 57 -11.91 11.06 -14.58
C ASN A 57 -11.96 12.19 -13.54
N LYS A 58 -12.42 11.87 -12.32
CA LYS A 58 -12.57 12.82 -11.23
C LYS A 58 -11.28 13.12 -10.47
N TYR A 59 -10.37 12.16 -10.37
CA TYR A 59 -9.22 12.24 -9.46
C TYR A 59 -7.85 12.03 -10.11
N THR A 60 -7.76 11.90 -11.44
CA THR A 60 -6.49 11.76 -12.21
C THR A 60 -5.39 12.72 -11.72
N GLN A 61 -5.73 13.98 -11.45
CA GLN A 61 -4.76 15.01 -11.04
C GLN A 61 -4.32 14.91 -9.56
N LEU A 62 -5.07 14.19 -8.72
CA LEU A 62 -4.79 14.03 -7.29
C LEU A 62 -4.04 12.72 -6.96
N LEU A 63 -3.96 11.80 -7.91
CA LEU A 63 -3.33 10.50 -7.74
C LEU A 63 -1.83 10.56 -8.08
N PRO A 64 -1.00 9.70 -7.46
CA PRO A 64 0.38 9.51 -7.90
C PRO A 64 0.42 9.10 -9.37
N VAL A 65 1.37 9.63 -10.14
CA VAL A 65 1.54 9.33 -11.58
C VAL A 65 1.55 7.82 -11.85
N SER A 66 2.23 7.05 -10.99
CA SER A 66 2.31 5.59 -11.10
C SER A 66 0.95 4.89 -10.90
N ALA A 67 0.05 5.46 -10.09
CA ALA A 67 -1.29 4.95 -9.88
C ALA A 67 -2.20 5.34 -11.05
N THR A 68 -2.11 6.58 -11.53
CA THR A 68 -2.86 7.06 -12.70
C THR A 68 -2.55 6.23 -13.94
N SER A 69 -1.26 6.04 -14.28
CA SER A 69 -0.89 5.23 -15.44
C SER A 69 -1.34 3.77 -15.34
N TYR A 70 -1.39 3.21 -14.13
CA TYR A 70 -1.91 1.86 -13.93
C TYR A 70 -3.43 1.79 -14.10
N LEU A 71 -4.15 2.81 -13.61
CA LEU A 71 -5.59 2.93 -13.74
C LEU A 71 -6.01 3.10 -15.20
N ASP A 72 -5.32 3.97 -15.95
CA ASP A 72 -5.54 4.18 -17.39
C ASP A 72 -5.35 2.88 -18.18
N LYS A 73 -4.27 2.14 -17.87
CA LYS A 73 -4.02 0.84 -18.49
C LYS A 73 -5.14 -0.15 -18.19
N PHE A 74 -5.54 -0.27 -16.92
CA PHE A 74 -6.62 -1.17 -16.54
C PHE A 74 -7.93 -0.86 -17.27
N ILE A 75 -8.29 0.43 -17.39
CA ILE A 75 -9.48 0.88 -18.12
C ILE A 75 -9.38 0.57 -19.62
N SER A 76 -8.20 0.80 -20.22
CA SER A 76 -7.94 0.51 -21.63
C SER A 76 -8.05 -0.97 -21.96
N ASP A 77 -7.52 -1.84 -21.09
CA ASP A 77 -7.51 -3.29 -21.31
C ASP A 77 -8.90 -3.92 -20.97
N ALA A 78 -9.77 -3.19 -20.26
CA ALA A 78 -11.06 -3.68 -19.76
C ALA A 78 -12.01 -4.28 -20.83
N PRO A 79 -12.21 -3.69 -22.03
CA PRO A 79 -13.12 -4.26 -23.02
C PRO A 79 -12.78 -5.72 -23.39
N GLU A 80 -11.49 -6.08 -23.41
CA GLU A 80 -11.04 -7.45 -23.68
C GLU A 80 -11.44 -8.45 -22.57
N PHE A 81 -11.71 -7.96 -21.36
CA PHE A 81 -12.00 -8.80 -20.19
C PHE A 81 -13.49 -8.87 -19.85
N PHE A 82 -14.24 -7.80 -20.11
CA PHE A 82 -15.66 -7.69 -19.74
C PHE A 82 -16.63 -7.91 -20.90
N GLU A 83 -16.14 -7.81 -22.15
CA GLU A 83 -16.98 -7.83 -23.35
C GLU A 83 -16.58 -8.93 -24.34
N ASN A 84 -15.53 -9.71 -24.03
CA ASN A 84 -15.05 -10.76 -24.91
C ASN A 84 -16.03 -11.94 -25.01
N SER A 85 -16.81 -11.92 -26.09
CA SER A 85 -17.83 -12.90 -26.46
C SER A 85 -17.28 -14.27 -26.87
N ASN A 86 -15.95 -14.40 -27.02
CA ASN A 86 -15.33 -15.68 -27.40
C ASN A 86 -15.28 -16.69 -26.24
N VAL A 87 -15.48 -16.24 -24.99
CA VAL A 87 -15.56 -17.14 -23.83
C VAL A 87 -16.97 -17.75 -23.77
N LYS A 88 -17.11 -18.96 -24.32
CA LYS A 88 -18.40 -19.69 -24.39
C LYS A 88 -18.98 -20.09 -23.02
N SER A 89 -18.19 -20.01 -21.94
CA SER A 89 -18.59 -20.43 -20.60
C SER A 89 -18.71 -19.22 -19.66
N PRO A 90 -19.93 -18.88 -19.19
CA PRO A 90 -20.16 -17.83 -18.19
C PRO A 90 -19.36 -18.04 -16.91
N TYR A 91 -19.11 -19.30 -16.54
CA TYR A 91 -18.28 -19.68 -15.39
C TYR A 91 -16.82 -19.26 -15.58
N LEU A 92 -16.25 -19.56 -16.75
CA LEU A 92 -14.87 -19.18 -17.06
C LEU A 92 -14.72 -17.66 -17.15
N MET A 93 -15.70 -16.98 -17.76
CA MET A 93 -15.73 -15.52 -17.83
C MET A 93 -15.75 -14.90 -16.43
N ALA A 94 -16.67 -15.32 -15.56
CA ALA A 94 -16.74 -14.82 -14.19
C ALA A 94 -15.42 -15.03 -13.42
N ARG A 95 -14.77 -16.19 -13.55
CA ARG A 95 -13.47 -16.45 -12.90
C ARG A 95 -12.38 -15.50 -13.37
N VAL A 96 -12.25 -15.29 -14.68
CA VAL A 96 -11.25 -14.39 -15.25
C VAL A 96 -11.51 -12.96 -14.78
N THR A 97 -12.75 -12.49 -14.91
CA THR A 97 -13.15 -11.14 -14.48
C THR A 97 -12.86 -10.89 -13.00
N LEU A 98 -13.25 -11.82 -12.13
CA LEU A 98 -13.01 -11.71 -10.69
C LEU A 98 -11.51 -11.73 -10.36
N THR A 99 -10.73 -12.59 -11.02
CA THR A 99 -9.28 -12.65 -10.82
C THR A 99 -8.63 -11.30 -11.18
N LEU A 100 -9.01 -10.73 -12.32
CA LEU A 100 -8.49 -9.44 -12.77
C LEU A 100 -8.88 -8.30 -11.83
N LEU A 101 -10.12 -8.26 -11.35
CA LEU A 101 -10.55 -7.28 -10.34
C LEU A 101 -9.75 -7.42 -9.03
N SER A 102 -9.48 -8.65 -8.60
CA SER A 102 -8.66 -8.91 -7.41
C SER A 102 -7.23 -8.39 -7.58
N VAL A 103 -6.60 -8.68 -8.72
CA VAL A 103 -5.23 -8.20 -9.02
C VAL A 103 -5.21 -6.68 -9.11
N PHE A 104 -6.13 -6.09 -9.87
CA PHE A 104 -6.28 -4.65 -10.01
C PHE A 104 -6.42 -3.96 -8.65
N ARG A 105 -7.32 -4.44 -7.79
CA ARG A 105 -7.53 -3.87 -6.45
C ARG A 105 -6.23 -3.89 -5.63
N ALA A 106 -5.55 -5.03 -5.59
CA ALA A 106 -4.33 -5.18 -4.80
C ALA A 106 -3.23 -4.22 -5.30
N ASP A 107 -2.97 -4.20 -6.60
CA ASP A 107 -1.93 -3.38 -7.21
C ASP A 107 -2.26 -1.88 -7.14
N PHE A 108 -3.50 -1.49 -7.44
CA PHE A 108 -3.89 -0.09 -7.37
C PHE A 108 -3.85 0.40 -5.92
N THR A 109 -4.34 -0.38 -4.96
CA THR A 109 -4.23 -0.07 -3.52
C THR A 109 -2.78 0.12 -3.11
N TYR A 110 -1.87 -0.74 -3.57
CA TYR A 110 -0.45 -0.59 -3.31
C TYR A 110 0.11 0.72 -3.90
N LYS A 111 -0.26 1.06 -5.13
CA LYS A 111 0.23 2.27 -5.83
C LYS A 111 -0.29 3.58 -5.26
N ILE A 112 -1.50 3.60 -4.73
CA ILE A 112 -2.07 4.76 -4.02
C ILE A 112 -1.72 4.79 -2.53
N THR A 113 -1.16 3.69 -2.01
CA THR A 113 -0.66 3.65 -0.64
C THR A 113 0.52 4.60 -0.59
N ASP A 114 0.24 5.73 0.03
CA ASP A 114 1.11 6.87 0.09
C ASP A 114 2.24 6.55 1.08
N ILE A 115 3.30 5.94 0.57
CA ILE A 115 4.52 5.62 1.33
C ILE A 115 5.05 6.89 1.99
N SER A 116 4.82 8.07 1.40
CA SER A 116 5.21 9.37 1.93
C SER A 116 4.34 9.79 3.12
N GLU A 117 3.02 9.63 3.05
CA GLU A 117 2.12 9.85 4.20
C GLU A 117 2.34 8.83 5.32
N LEU A 118 2.61 7.57 4.98
CA LEU A 118 2.99 6.55 5.95
C LEU A 118 4.31 6.94 6.62
N ALA A 119 5.33 7.33 5.84
CA ALA A 119 6.60 7.82 6.36
C ALA A 119 6.42 9.08 7.22
N ARG A 120 5.55 10.02 6.81
CA ARG A 120 5.22 11.22 7.58
C ARG A 120 4.61 10.86 8.92
N ARG A 121 3.55 10.04 8.93
CA ARG A 121 2.86 9.61 10.17
C ARG A 121 3.79 8.83 11.10
N LEU A 122 4.58 7.91 10.57
CA LEU A 122 5.58 7.18 11.35
C LEU A 122 6.62 8.12 11.93
N SER A 123 7.10 9.09 11.15
CA SER A 123 8.07 10.09 11.62
C SER A 123 7.48 10.97 12.72
N GLU A 124 6.27 11.49 12.54
CA GLU A 124 5.55 12.28 13.56
C GLU A 124 5.36 11.49 14.86
N HIS A 125 4.99 10.22 14.74
CA HIS A 125 4.84 9.33 15.90
C HIS A 125 6.18 9.07 16.59
N ALA A 126 7.23 8.79 15.82
CA ALA A 126 8.57 8.60 16.35
C ALA A 126 9.07 9.84 17.11
N PHE A 127 8.93 11.04 16.54
CA PHE A 127 9.34 12.28 17.22
C PHE A 127 8.48 12.59 18.45
N SER A 128 7.17 12.37 18.37
CA SER A 128 6.27 12.53 19.53
C SER A 128 6.63 11.56 20.67
N HIS A 129 6.94 10.31 20.33
CA HIS A 129 7.41 9.31 21.27
C HIS A 129 8.73 9.77 21.91
N LEU A 130 9.70 10.22 21.13
CA LEU A 130 10.99 10.72 21.64
C LEU A 130 10.80 11.86 22.65
N GLN A 131 10.00 12.86 22.30
CA GLN A 131 9.71 14.00 23.18
C GLN A 131 9.14 13.53 24.52
N ARG A 132 8.15 12.64 24.49
CA ARG A 132 7.52 12.08 25.69
C ARG A 132 8.49 11.22 26.50
N SER A 133 9.33 10.41 25.85
CA SER A 133 10.34 9.58 26.52
C SER A 133 11.42 10.42 27.22
N ILE A 134 11.89 11.50 26.60
CA ILE A 134 12.86 12.41 27.22
C ILE A 134 12.28 13.08 28.48
N VAL A 135 10.98 13.38 28.48
CA VAL A 135 10.32 13.98 29.64
C VAL A 135 10.06 12.95 30.73
N ALA A 136 9.61 11.74 30.35
CA ALA A 136 9.16 10.72 31.29
C ALA A 136 10.30 9.88 31.90
N ASP A 137 11.42 9.70 31.18
CA ASP A 137 12.53 8.84 31.60
C ASP A 137 13.85 9.63 31.75
N PRO A 138 14.34 9.85 32.98
CA PRO A 138 15.60 10.53 33.25
C PRO A 138 16.82 9.88 32.58
N THR A 139 16.81 8.56 32.39
CA THR A 139 17.90 7.82 31.74
C THR A 139 17.96 8.16 30.25
N ILE A 140 16.81 8.20 29.58
CA ILE A 140 16.72 8.61 28.16
C ILE A 140 17.14 10.07 28.03
N LYS A 141 16.68 10.95 28.93
CA LYS A 141 17.07 12.36 28.98
C LYS A 141 18.58 12.54 29.07
N SER A 142 19.25 11.86 30.02
CA SER A 142 20.71 11.96 30.19
C SER A 142 21.44 11.51 28.93
N LYS A 143 21.04 10.37 28.33
CA LYS A 143 21.65 9.85 27.10
C LYS A 143 21.60 10.86 25.95
N TRP A 144 20.46 11.54 25.77
CA TRP A 144 20.30 12.56 24.73
C TRP A 144 21.07 13.85 25.04
N GLN A 145 21.13 14.26 26.31
CA GLN A 145 21.94 15.41 26.73
C GLN A 145 23.44 15.16 26.52
N ASP A 146 23.93 13.96 26.83
CA ASP A 146 25.33 13.61 26.63
C ASP A 146 25.67 13.45 25.15
N ALA A 147 24.76 12.87 24.36
CA ALA A 147 24.91 12.83 22.91
C ALA A 147 25.00 14.24 22.29
N PHE A 148 24.18 15.18 22.79
CA PHE A 148 24.20 16.58 22.35
C PHE A 148 25.55 17.26 22.65
N LYS A 149 26.11 17.03 23.84
CA LYS A 149 27.45 17.53 24.19
C LYS A 149 28.56 16.93 23.32
N ASN A 150 28.41 15.67 22.93
CA ASN A 150 29.37 14.93 22.10
C ASN A 150 29.23 15.21 20.58
N GLY A 151 28.36 16.14 20.20
CA GLY A 151 28.21 16.62 18.83
C GLY A 151 27.27 15.82 17.94
N GLU A 152 27.05 16.35 16.75
CA GLU A 152 26.01 15.91 15.81
C GLU A 152 26.06 14.42 15.48
N THR A 153 27.27 13.83 15.35
CA THR A 153 27.42 12.41 15.02
C THR A 153 26.80 11.50 16.07
N THR A 154 26.95 11.83 17.35
CA THR A 154 26.42 11.01 18.45
C THR A 154 24.91 11.15 18.54
N CYS A 155 24.39 12.37 18.37
CA CYS A 155 22.95 12.61 18.20
C CYS A 155 22.36 11.88 17.00
N GLY A 156 23.03 11.91 15.86
CA GLY A 156 22.60 11.25 14.63
C GLY A 156 22.50 9.73 14.80
N LYS A 157 23.47 9.11 15.50
CA LYS A 157 23.43 7.68 15.83
C LYS A 157 22.24 7.32 16.71
N LEU A 158 21.97 8.10 17.77
CA LEU A 158 20.79 7.88 18.62
C LEU A 158 19.49 8.11 17.86
N GLY A 159 19.42 9.15 17.02
CA GLY A 159 18.27 9.44 16.18
C GLY A 159 17.98 8.33 15.18
N ALA A 160 19.00 7.81 14.50
CA ALA A 160 18.85 6.68 13.58
C ALA A 160 18.38 5.42 14.31
N ALA A 161 18.97 5.09 15.47
CA ALA A 161 18.53 3.96 16.28
C ALA A 161 17.07 4.10 16.74
N HIS A 162 16.66 5.31 17.13
CA HIS A 162 15.29 5.61 17.51
C HIS A 162 14.33 5.45 16.32
N LEU A 163 14.62 6.03 15.16
CA LEU A 163 13.79 5.89 13.96
C LEU A 163 13.63 4.41 13.54
N LEU A 164 14.70 3.61 13.65
CA LEU A 164 14.65 2.17 13.39
C LEU A 164 13.70 1.41 14.33
N GLN A 165 13.61 1.79 15.61
CA GLN A 165 12.63 1.20 16.55
C GLN A 165 11.18 1.46 16.12
N HIS A 166 10.94 2.50 15.35
CA HIS A 166 9.63 2.86 14.77
C HIS A 166 9.44 2.34 13.33
N GLY A 167 10.31 1.45 12.87
CA GLY A 167 10.23 0.86 11.52
C GLY A 167 10.68 1.79 10.39
N ILE A 168 11.30 2.94 10.71
CA ILE A 168 11.80 3.90 9.72
C ILE A 168 13.28 3.63 9.50
N TRP A 169 13.63 3.22 8.27
CA TRP A 169 15.02 3.10 7.87
C TRP A 169 15.55 4.48 7.49
N ALA A 170 16.47 5.02 8.31
CA ALA A 170 17.12 6.30 8.07
C ALA A 170 18.62 6.08 7.77
N PHE A 171 19.09 6.63 6.65
CA PHE A 171 20.50 6.62 6.27
C PHE A 171 20.97 8.07 6.06
N LYS A 172 22.09 8.46 6.67
CA LYS A 172 22.75 9.72 6.33
C LYS A 172 23.70 9.46 5.15
N VAL A 173 23.41 10.05 3.99
CA VAL A 173 24.34 10.07 2.85
C VAL A 173 25.42 11.10 3.17
N LYS A 174 26.70 10.76 2.97
CA LYS A 174 27.80 11.70 3.16
C LYS A 174 27.68 12.86 2.16
N GLU A 175 27.59 14.09 2.66
CA GLU A 175 27.85 15.28 1.85
C GLU A 175 29.36 15.59 1.82
N ALA A 176 29.83 16.15 0.71
CA ALA A 176 31.24 16.47 0.50
C ALA A 176 31.67 17.61 1.45
N GLY A 177 32.40 17.26 2.51
CA GLY A 177 32.90 18.20 3.52
C GLY A 177 32.74 17.71 4.96
N GLU A 178 31.92 16.68 5.20
CA GLU A 178 31.73 16.12 6.53
C GLU A 178 32.86 15.13 6.91
N THR A 179 33.42 15.31 8.12
CA THR A 179 34.44 14.41 8.67
C THR A 179 33.84 13.01 8.85
N PRO A 180 34.53 11.93 8.42
CA PRO A 180 33.95 10.59 8.39
C PRO A 180 33.49 10.11 9.79
N SER A 181 32.18 10.00 9.99
CA SER A 181 31.65 9.27 11.14
C SER A 181 31.88 7.77 10.91
N LYS A 182 32.76 7.18 11.72
CA LYS A 182 32.97 5.73 11.73
C LYS A 182 31.65 5.04 12.11
N ILE A 183 31.08 4.30 11.16
CA ILE A 183 30.06 3.29 11.40
C ILE A 183 30.73 2.20 12.25
N VAL A 184 30.23 1.99 13.47
CA VAL A 184 30.67 0.89 14.34
C VAL A 184 30.01 -0.37 13.81
N ASN A 185 30.67 -1.02 12.85
CA ASN A 185 30.52 -2.45 12.62
C ASN A 185 31.53 -3.15 13.52
N GLN A 186 31.11 -3.52 14.73
CA GLN A 186 31.89 -4.40 15.59
C GLN A 186 31.03 -5.60 15.97
N LEU A 187 30.71 -6.40 14.93
CA LEU A 187 30.45 -7.81 15.13
C LEU A 187 31.76 -8.45 15.59
N LYS A 188 31.74 -8.96 16.82
CA LYS A 188 32.80 -9.75 17.44
C LYS A 188 33.37 -10.77 16.45
N LYS A 189 34.69 -10.74 16.26
CA LYS A 189 35.46 -11.96 15.96
C LYS A 189 36.47 -12.12 17.07
N ASP A 190 36.04 -12.81 18.12
CA ASP A 190 36.94 -13.48 19.03
C ASP A 190 37.77 -14.45 18.17
N LYS A 191 39.07 -14.17 18.02
CA LYS A 191 40.05 -15.15 17.57
C LYS A 191 40.70 -15.73 18.82
N LYS A 192 40.51 -17.03 19.02
CA LYS A 192 41.46 -17.88 19.74
C LYS A 192 42.81 -17.84 19.02
#